data_AF-A0A2D0HAL2-F1
#
_entry.id   AF-A0A2D0HAL2-F1
#
_cell.length_a   1.000
_cell.length_b   1.000
_cell.length_c   1.000
_cell.angle_alpha   90.00
_cell.angle_beta   90.00
_cell.angle_gamma   90.00
#
_symmetry.space_group_name_H-M   'P 1'
#
loop_
_entity.id
_entity.type
_entity.pdbx_description
1 polymer ?
#
loop_
_entity_poly.entity_id
_entity_poly.type
_entity_poly.pdbx_seq_one_letter_code
_entity_poly.pdbx_strand_id
1 'polypeptide(L)'
;MLIVLASPVVTFAEDKDINPPEPFTNYVASYKTKFEDLTKKYTTSPLTPAVLIQFSNDLSQLEDEFRQERREDYETFRKVTTLGQSCTNGSSGKRKVCPAPTITCPSDFELVSQETYITGSGAAELGRSNTELSWEVIKTGKGRNEGTAVVSCRYSDVFINNTVANEITEIKKLAGFGDS
;
A
#
# COMPACT_ATOMS: atom_id res chain seq x y z
N MET A 1 2.81 -1.03 51.79
CA MET A 1 3.47 -0.56 50.56
C MET A 1 2.76 -1.23 49.39
N LEU A 2 1.91 -0.51 48.66
CA LEU A 2 1.14 -1.05 47.53
C LEU A 2 2.06 -1.17 46.32
N ILE A 3 2.34 -2.39 45.85
CA ILE A 3 3.06 -2.62 44.59
C ILE A 3 2.01 -2.59 43.48
N VAL A 4 1.83 -1.45 42.84
CA VAL A 4 1.01 -1.37 41.62
C VAL A 4 1.82 -2.01 40.49
N LEU A 5 1.46 -3.24 40.12
CA LEU A 5 1.93 -3.91 38.91
C LEU A 5 1.33 -3.18 37.70
N ALA A 6 2.02 -2.16 37.19
CA ALA A 6 1.65 -1.54 35.93
C ALA A 6 2.13 -2.42 34.78
N SER A 7 1.20 -3.18 34.19
CA SER A 7 1.42 -3.96 32.97
C SER A 7 1.70 -3.02 31.78
N PRO A 8 2.51 -3.45 30.80
CA PRO A 8 2.63 -2.73 29.54
C PRO A 8 1.25 -2.63 28.87
N VAL A 9 0.98 -1.48 28.24
CA VAL A 9 -0.24 -1.25 27.46
C VAL A 9 0.18 -1.07 26.00
N VAL A 10 -0.46 -1.83 25.12
CA VAL A 10 -0.31 -1.73 23.67
C VAL A 10 -1.64 -1.22 23.13
N THR A 11 -1.59 -0.20 22.29
CA THR A 11 -2.76 0.36 21.60
C THR A 11 -2.46 0.46 20.12
N PHE A 12 -3.28 -0.19 19.30
CA PHE A 12 -3.29 0.03 17.86
C PHE A 12 -4.24 1.20 17.58
N ALA A 13 -3.78 2.21 16.87
CA ALA A 13 -4.64 3.24 16.32
C ALA A 13 -5.23 2.78 14.98
N GLU A 14 -6.31 3.44 14.57
CA GLU A 14 -7.10 3.11 13.39
C GLU A 14 -6.29 3.24 12.09
N ASP A 15 -6.54 2.32 11.15
CA ASP A 15 -5.93 2.35 9.82
C ASP A 15 -6.42 3.59 9.05
N LYS A 16 -5.50 4.28 8.38
CA LYS A 16 -5.82 5.43 7.54
C LYS A 16 -5.33 5.24 6.11
N ASP A 17 -6.25 5.43 5.18
CA ASP A 17 -5.97 5.45 3.75
C ASP A 17 -5.57 6.87 3.29
N ILE A 18 -4.46 6.95 2.56
CA ILE A 18 -3.93 8.18 1.96
C ILE A 18 -3.93 8.01 0.44
N ASN A 19 -4.51 8.97 -0.27
CA ASN A 19 -4.69 8.94 -1.73
C ASN A 19 -5.38 7.63 -2.18
N PRO A 20 -6.61 7.34 -1.72
CA PRO A 20 -7.32 6.14 -2.14
C PRO A 20 -7.39 6.11 -3.67
N PRO A 21 -7.14 4.96 -4.32
CA PRO A 21 -7.18 4.86 -5.76
C PRO A 21 -8.53 5.31 -6.29
N GLU A 22 -8.52 5.99 -7.42
CA GLU A 22 -9.74 6.30 -8.14
C GLU A 22 -10.50 5.02 -8.50
N PRO A 23 -11.85 5.05 -8.47
CA PRO A 23 -12.65 3.91 -8.86
C PRO A 23 -12.36 3.50 -10.31
N PHE A 24 -12.21 2.20 -10.53
CA PHE A 24 -12.00 1.63 -11.86
C PHE A 24 -13.08 2.08 -12.87
N THR A 25 -14.31 2.32 -12.42
CA THR A 25 -15.41 2.83 -13.25
C THR A 25 -15.10 4.16 -13.96
N ASN A 26 -14.28 5.02 -13.36
CA ASN A 26 -13.85 6.28 -13.99
C ASN A 26 -12.99 5.99 -15.23
N TYR A 27 -12.05 5.04 -15.10
CA TYR A 27 -11.19 4.64 -16.20
C TYR A 27 -11.95 3.86 -17.27
N VAL A 28 -12.88 2.99 -16.88
CA VAL A 28 -13.78 2.32 -17.84
C VAL A 28 -14.50 3.35 -18.70
N ALA A 29 -15.08 4.39 -18.10
CA ALA A 29 -15.79 5.42 -18.85
C ALA A 29 -14.89 6.17 -19.86
N SER A 30 -13.64 6.47 -19.49
CA SER A 30 -12.68 7.17 -20.36
C SER A 30 -12.11 6.26 -21.45
N TYR A 31 -11.61 5.08 -21.08
CA TYR A 31 -10.85 4.22 -21.97
C TYR A 31 -11.72 3.36 -22.87
N LYS A 32 -12.91 2.94 -22.42
CA LYS A 32 -13.82 2.15 -23.27
C LYS A 32 -14.10 2.87 -24.59
N THR A 33 -14.43 4.16 -24.55
CA THR A 33 -14.67 4.95 -25.77
C THR A 33 -13.42 5.06 -26.64
N LYS A 34 -12.22 5.25 -26.05
CA LYS A 34 -10.96 5.25 -26.81
C LYS A 34 -10.73 3.93 -27.55
N PHE A 35 -11.00 2.79 -26.91
CA PHE A 35 -10.91 1.47 -27.53
C PHE A 35 -11.96 1.31 -28.65
N GLU A 36 -13.21 1.69 -28.43
CA GLU A 36 -14.28 1.64 -29.43
C GLU A 36 -13.95 2.50 -30.68
N ASP A 37 -13.45 3.73 -30.48
CA ASP A 37 -13.03 4.63 -31.55
C ASP A 37 -11.86 4.06 -32.34
N LEU A 38 -10.90 3.42 -31.66
CA LEU A 38 -9.80 2.73 -32.31
C LEU A 38 -10.30 1.61 -33.21
N THR A 39 -11.19 0.75 -32.72
CA THR A 39 -11.82 -0.30 -33.55
C THR A 39 -12.56 0.27 -34.74
N LYS A 40 -13.34 1.34 -34.54
CA LYS A 40 -14.09 2.01 -35.60
C LYS A 40 -13.17 2.57 -36.69
N LYS A 41 -12.06 3.22 -36.31
CA LYS A 41 -11.05 3.76 -37.23
C LYS A 41 -10.49 2.67 -38.17
N TYR A 42 -10.22 1.48 -37.64
CA TYR A 42 -9.57 0.42 -38.40
C TYR A 42 -10.54 -0.52 -39.12
N THR A 43 -11.78 -0.66 -38.65
CA THR A 43 -12.83 -1.45 -39.33
C THR A 43 -13.32 -0.79 -40.62
N THR A 44 -13.22 0.54 -40.74
CA THR A 44 -13.56 1.27 -41.98
C THR A 44 -12.39 1.36 -42.97
N SER A 45 -11.20 0.89 -42.59
CA SER A 45 -9.99 0.98 -43.41
C SER A 45 -9.77 -0.30 -44.23
N PRO A 46 -9.20 -0.22 -45.45
CA PRO A 46 -8.82 -1.42 -46.21
C PRO A 46 -7.83 -2.29 -45.42
N LEU A 47 -8.10 -3.58 -45.33
CA LEU A 47 -7.24 -4.54 -44.66
C LEU A 47 -5.94 -4.74 -45.45
N THR A 48 -4.88 -4.10 -44.98
CA THR A 48 -3.52 -4.22 -45.53
C THR A 48 -2.53 -4.50 -44.40
N PRO A 49 -1.35 -5.09 -44.67
CA PRO A 49 -0.34 -5.30 -43.64
C PRO A 49 0.05 -4.01 -42.91
N ALA A 50 0.16 -2.88 -43.62
CA ALA A 50 0.48 -1.59 -43.02
C ALA A 50 -0.60 -1.12 -42.03
N VAL A 51 -1.88 -1.32 -42.37
CA VAL A 51 -3.02 -0.96 -41.50
C VAL A 51 -3.06 -1.85 -40.25
N LEU A 52 -2.75 -3.15 -40.38
CA LEU A 52 -2.67 -4.06 -39.24
C LEU A 52 -1.53 -3.72 -38.29
N ILE A 53 -0.36 -3.35 -38.83
CA ILE A 53 0.78 -2.88 -38.03
C ILE A 53 0.40 -1.60 -37.28
N GLN A 54 -0.23 -0.64 -37.96
CA GLN A 54 -0.63 0.61 -37.33
C GLN A 54 -1.69 0.39 -36.25
N PHE A 55 -2.67 -0.49 -36.49
CA PHE A 55 -3.65 -0.88 -35.47
C PHE A 55 -2.97 -1.47 -34.24
N SER A 56 -2.01 -2.39 -34.43
CA SER A 56 -1.27 -3.01 -33.33
C SER A 56 -0.48 -1.98 -32.52
N ASN A 57 0.13 -1.00 -33.19
CA ASN A 57 0.90 0.07 -32.53
C ASN A 57 -0.01 1.00 -31.74
N ASP A 58 -1.11 1.47 -32.35
CA ASP A 58 -2.08 2.36 -31.69
C ASP A 58 -2.74 1.65 -30.49
N LEU A 59 -3.02 0.35 -30.60
CA LEU A 59 -3.57 -0.46 -29.51
C LEU A 59 -2.56 -0.59 -28.36
N SER A 60 -1.31 -0.93 -28.67
CA SER A 60 -0.24 -1.02 -27.67
C SER A 60 -0.05 0.33 -26.96
N GLN A 61 -0.06 1.44 -27.69
CA GLN A 61 0.07 2.77 -27.11
C GLN A 61 -1.09 3.06 -26.16
N LEU A 62 -2.33 2.76 -26.54
CA LEU A 62 -3.50 2.98 -25.69
C LEU A 62 -3.45 2.13 -24.40
N GLU A 63 -3.00 0.87 -24.51
CA GLU A 63 -2.78 0.01 -23.35
C GLU A 63 -1.67 0.52 -22.44
N ASP A 64 -0.60 1.07 -23.00
CA ASP A 64 0.52 1.65 -22.25
C ASP A 64 0.12 2.94 -21.54
N GLU A 65 -0.67 3.81 -22.18
CA GLU A 65 -1.26 5.01 -21.58
C GLU A 65 -2.12 4.63 -20.36
N PHE A 66 -3.05 3.68 -20.51
CA PHE A 66 -3.85 3.16 -19.40
C PHE A 66 -2.96 2.61 -18.29
N ARG A 67 -1.98 1.78 -18.66
CA ARG A 67 -1.10 1.10 -17.70
C ARG A 67 -0.34 2.11 -16.86
N GLN A 68 0.17 3.16 -17.48
CA GLN A 68 0.89 4.22 -16.79
C GLN A 68 -0.02 4.98 -15.82
N GLU A 69 -1.14 5.52 -16.30
CA GLU A 69 -2.06 6.31 -15.46
C GLU A 69 -2.58 5.49 -14.27
N ARG A 70 -2.95 4.23 -14.51
CA ARG A 70 -3.47 3.36 -13.46
C ARG A 70 -2.40 2.92 -12.47
N ARG A 71 -1.18 2.65 -12.95
CA ARG A 71 -0.04 2.33 -12.10
C ARG A 71 0.30 3.51 -11.19
N GLU A 72 0.35 4.73 -11.72
CA GLU A 72 0.62 5.93 -10.93
C GLU A 72 -0.40 6.10 -9.80
N ASP A 73 -1.69 5.89 -10.06
CA ASP A 73 -2.74 5.97 -9.04
C ASP A 73 -2.50 4.98 -7.89
N TYR A 74 -2.27 3.69 -8.22
CA TYR A 74 -1.93 2.67 -7.21
C TYR A 74 -0.60 2.96 -6.49
N GLU A 75 0.40 3.51 -7.19
CA GLU A 75 1.71 3.84 -6.61
C GLU A 75 1.66 5.03 -5.65
N THR A 76 0.64 5.90 -5.73
CA THR A 76 0.45 7.01 -4.79
C THR A 76 -0.30 6.60 -3.51
N PHE A 77 -1.03 5.50 -3.55
CA PHE A 77 -1.80 5.00 -2.40
C PHE A 77 -0.89 4.58 -1.24
N ARG A 78 -1.19 5.04 -0.03
CA ARG A 78 -0.55 4.56 1.20
C ARG A 78 -1.59 4.18 2.23
N LYS A 79 -1.43 3.01 2.82
CA LYS A 79 -2.13 2.63 4.03
C LYS A 79 -1.22 2.89 5.23
N VAL A 80 -1.68 3.73 6.16
CA VAL A 80 -0.91 4.14 7.33
C VAL A 80 -1.52 3.52 8.58
N THR A 81 -0.71 2.78 9.33
CA THR A 81 -1.09 2.17 10.61
C THR A 81 -0.21 2.75 11.71
N THR A 82 -0.79 3.08 12.85
CA THR A 82 -0.05 3.64 13.99
C THR A 82 -0.19 2.73 15.22
N LEU A 83 0.93 2.50 15.90
CA LEU A 83 1.03 1.67 17.09
C LEU A 83 1.61 2.49 18.23
N GLY A 84 0.84 2.63 19.31
CA GLY A 84 1.28 3.22 20.57
C GLY A 84 1.64 2.15 21.59
N GLN A 85 2.74 2.34 22.31
CA GLN A 85 3.12 1.46 23.41
C GLN A 85 3.62 2.26 24.61
N SER A 86 3.31 1.75 25.80
CA SER A 86 3.80 2.28 27.06
C SER A 86 4.53 1.22 27.88
N CYS A 87 5.71 1.57 28.37
CA CYS A 87 6.55 0.78 29.25
C CYS A 87 6.82 1.52 30.57
N THR A 88 6.46 0.90 31.70
CA THR A 88 6.64 1.49 33.05
C THR A 88 7.50 0.59 33.95
N ASN A 89 8.26 1.23 34.85
CA ASN A 89 9.02 0.58 35.91
C ASN A 89 8.52 1.02 37.29
N GLY A 90 8.54 0.09 38.24
CA GLY A 90 8.40 0.40 39.66
C GLY A 90 9.61 1.14 40.24
N SER A 91 9.61 1.32 41.56
CA SER A 91 10.57 2.14 42.32
C SER A 91 12.05 1.71 42.23
N SER A 92 12.38 0.55 41.65
CA SER A 92 13.73 -0.03 41.63
C SER A 92 14.57 0.25 40.38
N GLY A 93 14.07 0.99 39.37
CA GLY A 93 14.89 1.62 38.32
C GLY A 93 15.72 0.73 37.39
N LYS A 94 15.50 -0.60 37.37
CA LYS A 94 16.24 -1.56 36.52
C LYS A 94 15.86 -1.44 35.03
N ARG A 95 16.72 -1.92 34.12
CA ARG A 95 16.36 -2.05 32.69
C ARG A 95 15.17 -3.00 32.55
N LYS A 96 14.17 -2.62 31.77
CA LYS A 96 13.00 -3.44 31.41
C LYS A 96 12.81 -3.42 29.91
N VAL A 97 12.65 -4.62 29.35
CA VAL A 97 12.21 -4.86 27.98
C VAL A 97 10.70 -5.05 28.03
N CYS A 98 9.96 -4.20 27.33
CA CYS A 98 8.52 -4.35 27.17
C CYS A 98 8.20 -5.14 25.89
N PRO A 99 6.99 -5.72 25.77
CA PRO A 99 6.62 -6.58 24.64
C PRO A 99 6.93 -5.96 23.29
N ALA A 100 7.17 -6.77 22.26
CA ALA A 100 7.43 -6.31 20.90
C ALA A 100 6.21 -6.53 20.00
N PRO A 101 5.14 -5.70 20.10
CA PRO A 101 4.03 -5.78 19.17
C PRO A 101 4.48 -5.61 17.72
N THR A 102 3.77 -6.29 16.83
CA THR A 102 4.06 -6.29 15.39
C THR A 102 2.94 -5.60 14.64
N ILE A 103 3.29 -4.66 13.75
CA ILE A 103 2.41 -4.17 12.69
C ILE A 103 2.72 -5.00 11.44
N THR A 104 1.68 -5.53 10.80
CA THR A 104 1.78 -6.28 9.55
C THR A 104 1.00 -5.54 8.47
N CYS A 105 1.65 -5.25 7.34
CA CYS A 105 0.99 -4.78 6.13
C CYS A 105 0.06 -5.87 5.59
N PRO A 106 -1.06 -5.51 4.92
CA PRO A 106 -1.91 -6.50 4.28
C PRO A 106 -1.14 -7.32 3.22
N SER A 107 -1.66 -8.49 2.82
CA SER A 107 -0.94 -9.44 1.95
C SER A 107 -0.53 -8.88 0.59
N ASP A 108 -1.31 -7.95 0.04
CA ASP A 108 -1.07 -7.34 -1.27
C ASP A 108 -0.08 -6.16 -1.20
N PHE A 109 0.40 -5.86 0.00
CA PHE A 109 1.18 -4.68 0.32
C PHE A 109 2.59 -5.02 0.78
N GLU A 110 3.46 -4.02 0.66
CA GLU A 110 4.80 -4.00 1.21
C GLU A 110 5.01 -2.78 2.10
N LEU A 111 5.88 -2.92 3.09
CA LEU A 111 6.27 -1.85 4.00
C LEU A 111 7.24 -0.89 3.28
N VAL A 112 6.83 0.37 3.16
CA VAL A 112 7.62 1.39 2.43
C VAL A 112 8.37 2.31 3.36
N SER A 113 7.75 2.71 4.47
CA SER A 113 8.36 3.62 5.43
C SER A 113 7.87 3.37 6.84
N GLN A 114 8.64 3.88 7.79
CA GLN A 114 8.33 3.85 9.19
C GLN A 114 8.85 5.13 9.86
N GLU A 115 8.11 5.65 10.82
CA GLU A 115 8.54 6.72 11.71
C GLU A 115 8.35 6.26 13.15
N THR A 116 9.35 6.47 14.00
CA THR A 116 9.28 6.09 15.41
C THR A 116 9.56 7.27 16.30
N TYR A 117 8.74 7.38 17.35
CA TYR A 117 8.81 8.43 18.34
C TYR A 117 8.88 7.79 19.71
N ILE A 118 9.79 8.26 20.57
CA ILE A 118 9.95 7.76 21.93
C ILE A 118 10.04 8.96 22.86
N THR A 119 9.28 8.91 23.95
CA THR A 119 9.35 9.88 25.04
C THR A 119 9.89 9.21 26.31
N GLY A 120 10.71 9.95 27.06
CA GLY A 120 11.41 9.45 28.25
C GLY A 120 12.86 9.04 27.97
N SER A 121 13.48 8.33 28.92
CA SER A 121 14.93 8.06 28.94
C SER A 121 15.35 6.72 28.29
N GLY A 122 14.51 6.11 27.44
CA GLY A 122 14.83 4.81 26.85
C GLY A 122 14.99 4.83 25.34
N ALA A 123 15.08 3.63 24.77
CA ALA A 123 15.31 3.37 23.36
C ALA A 123 14.26 2.40 22.82
N ALA A 124 14.23 2.21 21.51
CA ALA A 124 13.48 1.14 20.90
C ALA A 124 14.36 0.34 19.96
N GLU A 125 14.16 -0.97 19.96
CA GLU A 125 14.75 -1.89 18.99
C GLU A 125 13.66 -2.32 18.00
N LEU A 126 14.02 -2.37 16.72
CA LEU A 126 13.08 -2.63 15.62
C LEU A 126 13.49 -3.92 14.92
N GLY A 127 12.60 -4.92 14.94
CA GLY A 127 12.65 -6.06 14.04
C GLY A 127 11.88 -5.74 12.77
N ARG A 128 12.47 -5.91 11.59
CA ARG A 128 11.84 -5.53 10.31
C ARG A 128 11.92 -6.65 9.29
N SER A 129 10.81 -6.86 8.58
CA SER A 129 10.73 -7.61 7.33
C SER A 129 10.18 -6.72 6.20
N ASN A 130 9.93 -7.30 5.02
CA ASN A 130 9.32 -6.57 3.90
C ASN A 130 7.85 -6.22 4.14
N THR A 131 7.18 -6.90 5.08
CA THR A 131 5.74 -6.76 5.32
C THR A 131 5.42 -6.49 6.79
N GLU A 132 6.40 -6.54 7.68
CA GLU A 132 6.18 -6.46 9.12
C GLU A 132 7.21 -5.56 9.82
N LEU A 133 6.73 -4.90 10.87
CA LEU A 133 7.55 -4.16 11.82
C LEU A 133 7.19 -4.60 13.24
N SER A 134 8.14 -5.26 13.90
CA SER A 134 8.09 -5.55 15.33
C SER A 134 8.83 -4.46 16.09
N TRP A 135 8.17 -3.89 17.09
CA TRP A 135 8.70 -2.72 17.80
C TRP A 135 8.83 -3.00 19.29
N GLU A 136 10.07 -3.06 19.78
CA GLU A 136 10.39 -3.31 21.18
C GLU A 136 10.74 -1.99 21.89
N VAL A 137 10.07 -1.68 23.00
CA VAL A 137 10.42 -0.52 23.85
C VAL A 137 11.27 -0.95 25.03
N ILE A 138 12.47 -0.35 25.12
CA ILE A 138 13.42 -0.57 26.21
C ILE A 138 13.40 0.62 27.15
N LYS A 139 13.15 0.35 28.43
CA LYS A 139 13.19 1.36 29.49
C LYS A 139 14.39 1.17 30.39
N THR A 140 15.09 2.27 30.68
CA THR A 140 16.10 2.37 31.73
C THR A 140 15.65 3.41 32.78
N GLY A 141 15.92 3.16 34.07
CA GLY A 141 15.55 4.08 35.14
C GLY A 141 14.07 4.03 35.58
N LYS A 142 13.69 4.97 36.46
CA LYS A 142 12.32 5.11 37.00
C LYS A 142 11.39 5.84 36.01
N GLY A 143 10.07 5.72 36.18
CA GLY A 143 9.06 6.50 35.43
C GLY A 143 8.34 5.73 34.32
N ARG A 144 7.90 6.44 33.27
CA ARG A 144 7.22 5.89 32.08
C ARG A 144 7.99 6.22 30.81
N ASN A 145 8.07 5.27 29.89
CA ASN A 145 8.47 5.50 28.50
C ASN A 145 7.26 5.19 27.64
N GLU A 146 6.98 6.07 26.70
CA GLU A 146 5.96 5.85 25.68
C GLU A 146 6.65 5.94 24.34
N GLY A 147 6.13 5.21 23.37
CA GLY A 147 6.50 5.50 22.00
C GLY A 147 5.38 5.19 21.05
N THR A 148 5.63 5.59 19.82
CA THR A 148 4.71 5.45 18.71
C THR A 148 5.50 5.03 17.49
N ALA A 149 5.02 4.00 16.80
CA ALA A 149 5.49 3.62 15.47
C ALA A 149 4.37 3.91 14.46
N VAL A 150 4.70 4.68 13.42
CA VAL A 150 3.83 4.91 12.27
C VAL A 150 4.41 4.12 11.12
N VAL A 151 3.62 3.26 10.49
CA VAL A 151 4.03 2.40 9.38
C VAL A 151 3.20 2.76 8.17
N SER A 152 3.87 2.99 7.04
CA SER A 152 3.20 3.14 5.74
C SER A 152 3.44 1.92 4.88
N CYS A 153 2.35 1.36 4.35
CA CYS A 153 2.33 0.26 3.40
C CYS A 153 1.87 0.77 2.02
N ARG A 154 2.38 0.21 0.93
CA ARG A 154 1.90 0.42 -0.45
C ARG A 154 1.59 -0.91 -1.12
N TYR A 155 0.78 -0.90 -2.17
CA TYR A 155 0.62 -2.09 -3.01
C TYR A 155 1.96 -2.56 -3.56
N SER A 156 2.18 -3.87 -3.53
CA SER A 156 3.37 -4.47 -4.16
C SER A 156 3.33 -4.31 -5.68
N ASP A 157 4.51 -4.27 -6.32
CA ASP A 157 4.59 -4.16 -7.79
C ASP A 157 3.89 -5.33 -8.49
N VAL A 158 3.93 -6.53 -7.88
CA VAL A 158 3.24 -7.72 -8.39
C VAL A 158 1.73 -7.52 -8.40
N PHE A 159 1.17 -6.99 -7.30
CA PHE A 159 -0.25 -6.68 -7.22
C PHE A 159 -0.65 -5.64 -8.27
N ILE A 160 0.10 -4.54 -8.38
CA ILE A 160 -0.21 -3.46 -9.33
C ILE A 160 -0.19 -3.99 -10.76
N ASN A 161 0.87 -4.70 -11.16
CA ASN A 161 0.99 -5.22 -12.52
C ASN A 161 -0.14 -6.19 -12.88
N ASN A 162 -0.49 -7.11 -11.98
CA ASN A 162 -1.57 -8.07 -12.21
C ASN A 162 -2.94 -7.38 -12.29
N THR A 163 -3.20 -6.42 -11.40
CA THR A 163 -4.48 -5.71 -11.34
C THR A 163 -4.67 -4.86 -12.61
N VAL A 164 -3.66 -4.07 -12.98
CA VAL A 164 -3.70 -3.23 -14.18
C VAL A 164 -3.87 -4.07 -15.45
N ALA A 165 -3.19 -5.21 -15.55
CA ALA A 165 -3.35 -6.13 -16.69
C ALA A 165 -4.78 -6.68 -16.80
N ASN A 166 -5.38 -7.09 -15.67
CA ASN A 166 -6.76 -7.59 -15.64
C ASN A 166 -7.77 -6.48 -16.01
N GLU A 167 -7.56 -5.27 -15.50
CA GLU A 167 -8.40 -4.11 -15.80
C GLU A 167 -8.37 -3.74 -17.30
N ILE A 168 -7.21 -3.82 -17.96
CA ILE A 168 -7.11 -3.67 -19.43
C ILE A 168 -7.94 -4.73 -20.14
N THR A 169 -7.83 -6.00 -19.73
CA THR A 169 -8.62 -7.10 -20.32
C THR A 169 -10.12 -6.85 -20.18
N GLU A 170 -10.56 -6.37 -19.01
CA GLU A 170 -11.97 -6.05 -18.76
C GLU A 170 -12.47 -4.89 -19.62
N ILE A 171 -11.71 -3.79 -19.73
CA ILE A 171 -12.07 -2.66 -20.60
C ILE A 171 -12.18 -3.11 -22.05
N LYS A 172 -11.22 -3.90 -22.54
CA LYS A 172 -11.22 -4.43 -23.90
C LYS A 172 -12.46 -5.29 -24.15
N LYS A 173 -12.81 -6.17 -23.21
CA LYS A 173 -14.04 -6.97 -23.28
C LYS A 173 -15.28 -6.07 -23.36
N LEU A 174 -15.38 -5.05 -22.50
CA LEU A 174 -16.49 -4.10 -22.49
C LEU A 174 -16.58 -3.23 -23.75
N ALA A 175 -15.46 -3.01 -24.43
CA ALA A 175 -15.36 -2.31 -25.71
C ALA A 175 -15.55 -3.23 -26.93
N GLY A 176 -15.82 -4.53 -26.72
CA GLY A 176 -16.06 -5.49 -27.80
C GLY A 176 -14.80 -6.05 -28.47
N PHE A 177 -13.60 -5.87 -27.88
CA PHE A 177 -12.39 -6.57 -28.29
C PHE A 177 -12.44 -8.03 -27.80
N GLY A 178 -13.14 -8.88 -28.54
CA GLY A 178 -13.07 -10.34 -28.45
C GLY A 178 -13.57 -10.95 -27.15
N ASP A 179 -14.80 -11.50 -27.17
CA ASP A 179 -15.01 -12.84 -26.66
C ASP A 179 -14.85 -13.77 -27.89
N SER A 180 -13.74 -14.49 -27.99
CA SER A 180 -13.52 -15.56 -28.97
C SER A 180 -12.74 -16.69 -28.31
#